data_AF-A0A3D3WFV8-F1
#
_entry.id   AF-A0A3D3WFV8-F1
#
_cell.length_a   1.000
_cell.length_b   1.000
_cell.length_c   1.000
_cell.angle_alpha   90.00
_cell.angle_beta   90.00
_cell.angle_gamma   90.00
#
_symmetry.space_group_name_H-M   'P 1'
#
loop_
_entity.id
_entity.type
_entity.pdbx_description
1 polymer ?
#
loop_
_entity_poly.entity_id
_entity_poly.type
_entity_poly.pdbx_seq_one_letter_code
_entity_poly.pdbx_strand_id
1 'polypeptide(L)' 'MNRYPRNLIGYGETPPHASWPDKANIAVQFVLNYEE' A
#
# COMPACT_ATOMS: atom_id res chain seq x y z
N MET A 1 -6.07 23.39 -15.29
CA MET A 1 -5.01 22.74 -14.50
C MET A 1 -5.65 22.12 -13.26
N ASN A 2 -5.45 20.81 -13.05
CA ASN A 2 -5.86 20.18 -11.80
C ASN A 2 -5.04 20.81 -10.67
N ARG A 3 -5.69 21.56 -9.77
CA ARG A 3 -5.01 22.41 -8.78
C ARG A 3 -4.23 21.61 -7.73
N TYR A 4 -4.56 20.33 -7.55
CA TYR A 4 -3.86 19.45 -6.63
C TYR A 4 -3.65 18.08 -7.28
N PRO A 5 -2.40 17.71 -7.61
CA PRO A 5 -2.11 16.46 -8.30
C PRO A 5 -2.15 15.24 -7.37
N ARG A 6 -2.39 15.44 -6.07
CA ARG A 6 -2.33 14.39 -5.05
C ARG A 6 -3.70 13.79 -4.79
N ASN A 7 -3.76 12.46 -4.69
CA ASN A 7 -4.89 11.78 -4.09
C ASN A 7 -4.80 11.92 -2.55
N LEU A 8 -5.70 12.69 -1.95
CA LEU A 8 -5.74 12.91 -0.50
C LEU A 8 -6.65 11.91 0.24
N ILE A 9 -7.44 11.13 -0.49
CA ILE A 9 -8.46 10.24 0.09
C ILE A 9 -7.97 8.79 0.13
N GLY A 10 -7.27 8.34 -0.91
CA GLY A 10 -6.81 6.95 -1.01
C GLY A 10 -7.99 5.98 -0.97
N TYR A 11 -7.90 4.96 -0.10
CA TYR A 11 -8.97 3.97 0.10
C TYR A 11 -10.13 4.44 0.99
N GLY A 12 -10.01 5.59 1.66
CA GLY A 12 -11.03 6.08 2.59
C GLY A 12 -11.31 5.11 3.75
N GLU A 13 -12.57 5.04 4.17
CA GLU A 13 -13.04 4.22 5.30
C GLU A 13 -13.02 2.71 5.00
N THR A 14 -13.13 2.33 3.73
CA THR A 14 -13.34 0.93 3.29
C THR A 14 -12.18 0.43 2.43
N PRO A 15 -11.02 0.07 3.02
CA PRO A 15 -9.93 -0.55 2.26
C PRO A 15 -10.32 -1.95 1.77
N PRO A 16 -9.76 -2.40 0.64
CA PRO A 16 -10.01 -3.75 0.14
C PRO A 16 -9.40 -4.80 1.08
N HIS A 17 -10.02 -5.97 1.14
CA HIS A 17 -9.42 -7.13 1.80
C HIS A 17 -8.23 -7.62 0.97
N ALA A 18 -7.03 -7.65 1.57
CA ALA A 18 -5.78 -7.93 0.86
C ALA A 18 -5.66 -9.36 0.30
N SER A 19 -6.41 -10.32 0.86
CA SER A 19 -6.49 -11.71 0.37
C SER A 19 -5.13 -12.37 0.14
N TRP A 20 -4.23 -12.26 1.13
CA TRP A 20 -2.92 -12.89 1.07
C TRP A 20 -3.02 -14.41 0.90
N PRO A 21 -2.01 -15.05 0.26
CA PRO A 21 -1.94 -16.51 0.15
C PRO A 21 -2.12 -17.20 1.52
N ASP A 22 -2.69 -18.41 1.48
CA ASP A 22 -2.89 -19.26 2.67
C ASP A 22 -3.69 -18.62 3.82
N LYS A 23 -4.48 -17.57 3.51
CA LYS A 23 -5.23 -16.78 4.50
C LYS A 23 -4.30 -16.11 5.53
N ALA A 24 -3.10 -15.73 5.13
CA ALA A 24 -2.16 -15.03 6.01
C ALA A 24 -2.75 -13.68 6.48
N ASN A 25 -2.52 -13.34 7.75
CA ASN A 25 -3.01 -12.09 8.34
C ASN A 25 -2.12 -10.88 8.02
N ILE A 26 -0.86 -11.10 7.64
CA ILE A 26 0.12 -10.06 7.38
C ILE A 26 1.11 -10.51 6.31
N ALA A 27 1.55 -9.57 5.48
CA ALA A 27 2.68 -9.75 4.57
C ALA A 27 3.91 -9.07 5.17
N VAL A 28 5.05 -9.77 5.20
CA VAL A 28 6.34 -9.23 5.66
C VAL A 28 7.24 -9.08 4.44
N GLN A 29 7.77 -7.88 4.22
CA GLN A 29 8.69 -7.59 3.11
C GLN A 29 10.04 -7.14 3.67
N PHE A 30 11.07 -7.95 3.45
CA PHE A 30 12.45 -7.53 3.69
C PHE A 30 12.93 -6.69 2.51
N VAL A 31 13.57 -5.56 2.82
CA VAL A 31 14.19 -4.67 1.83
C VAL A 31 15.63 -4.47 2.25
N LEU A 32 16.56 -4.73 1.33
CA LEU A 32 17.96 -4.39 1.49
C LEU A 32 18.34 -3.45 0.35
N ASN A 33 18.62 -2.21 0.70
CA ASN A 33 19.20 -1.24 -0.22
C ASN A 33 20.71 -1.23 -0.04
N TYR A 34 21.44 -1.07 -1.14
CA TYR A 34 22.87 -0.82 -1.16
C TYR A 34 23.10 0.40 -2.05
N GLU A 35 23.75 1.41 -1.48
CA GLU A 35 24.06 2.68 -2.12
C GLU A 35 25.57 2.90 -1.95
N GLU A 36 26.24 3.34 -3.03
CA GLU A 36 27.71 3.49 -3.09
C GLU A 36 28.26 4.58 -2.16
#